data_AF-A0A095YDN0-F1
#
_entry.id   AF-A0A095YDN0-F1
#
_cell.length_a   1.000
_cell.length_b   1.000
_cell.length_c   1.000
_cell.angle_alpha   90.00
_cell.angle_beta   90.00
_cell.angle_gamma   90.00
#
_symmetry.space_group_name_H-M   'P 1'
#
loop_
_entity.id
_entity.type
_entity.pdbx_description
1 polymer ?
#
loop_
_entity_poly.entity_id
_entity_poly.type
_entity_poly.pdbx_seq_one_letter_code
_entity_poly.pdbx_strand_id
1 'polypeptide(L)'
;MYFDIHHAAATQTVTATNSAADDLQAALLELSQAFAAAGHALPQSPVVTNGLAAVFMGAVEPGSNTVISRVNMATSSTNAALSSYAQGDQQMSANVCPVPGNIDMPGVN
;
A
#
# COMPACT_ATOMS: atom_id res chain seq x y z
N MET A 1 24.89 -12.74 -4.85
CA MET A 1 23.56 -12.72 -4.20
C MET A 1 23.02 -11.31 -4.31
N TYR A 2 21.97 -11.10 -5.12
CA TYR A 2 21.37 -9.79 -5.43
C TYR A 2 19.87 -9.78 -5.07
N PHE A 3 19.48 -10.56 -4.04
CA PHE A 3 18.06 -10.84 -3.76
C PHE A 3 17.46 -10.02 -2.60
N ASP A 4 18.28 -9.32 -1.81
CA ASP A 4 17.82 -8.78 -0.52
C ASP A 4 17.31 -7.33 -0.58
N ILE A 5 17.97 -6.48 -1.38
CA ILE A 5 17.75 -5.02 -1.34
C ILE A 5 16.38 -4.62 -1.91
N HIS A 6 15.94 -5.29 -2.98
CA HIS A 6 14.67 -4.98 -3.62
C HIS A 6 13.46 -5.49 -2.84
N HIS A 7 13.61 -6.59 -2.10
CA HIS A 7 12.53 -7.15 -1.27
C HIS A 7 12.30 -6.32 -0.02
N ALA A 8 13.37 -5.99 0.71
CA ALA A 8 13.29 -5.17 1.93
C ALA A 8 12.73 -3.76 1.65
N ALA A 9 13.15 -3.10 0.57
CA ALA A 9 12.66 -1.78 0.19
C ALA A 9 11.17 -1.80 -0.21
N ALA A 10 10.73 -2.86 -0.89
CA ALA A 10 9.34 -3.00 -1.29
C ALA A 10 8.43 -3.34 -0.09
N THR A 11 8.88 -4.17 0.86
CA THR A 11 8.16 -4.43 2.12
C THR A 11 8.04 -3.15 2.97
N GLN A 12 9.10 -2.35 3.06
CA GLN A 12 9.06 -1.05 3.73
C GLN A 12 8.08 -0.10 3.04
N THR A 13 8.06 -0.08 1.70
CA THR A 13 7.11 0.74 0.93
C THR A 13 5.67 0.32 1.19
N VAL A 14 5.37 -0.98 1.22
CA VAL A 14 4.04 -1.53 1.56
C VAL A 14 3.63 -1.10 2.98
N THR A 15 4.55 -1.21 3.95
CA THR A 15 4.29 -0.84 5.34
C THR A 15 4.01 0.66 5.48
N ALA A 16 4.86 1.50 4.89
CA ALA A 16 4.68 2.96 4.88
C ALA A 16 3.38 3.38 4.19
N THR A 17 3.00 2.67 3.12
CA THR A 17 1.76 2.96 2.38
C THR A 17 0.52 2.59 3.19
N ASN A 18 0.54 1.47 3.93
CA ASN A 18 -0.54 1.12 4.86
C ASN A 18 -0.67 2.16 5.98
N SER A 19 0.43 2.55 6.61
CA SER A 19 0.40 3.60 7.64
C SER A 19 -0.12 4.94 7.10
N ALA A 20 0.28 5.32 5.88
CA ALA A 20 -0.24 6.53 5.24
C ALA A 20 -1.74 6.42 4.89
N ALA A 21 -2.25 5.22 4.59
CA ALA A 21 -3.67 4.98 4.36
C ALA A 21 -4.48 5.12 5.67
N ASP A 22 -3.96 4.60 6.78
CA ASP A 22 -4.55 4.74 8.12
C ASP A 22 -4.58 6.22 8.56
N ASP A 23 -3.48 6.95 8.35
CA ASP A 23 -3.39 8.40 8.64
C ASP A 23 -4.38 9.20 7.78
N LEU A 24 -4.55 8.84 6.50
CA LEU A 24 -5.56 9.43 5.61
C LEU A 24 -6.97 9.19 6.14
N GLN A 25 -7.26 7.98 6.63
CA GLN A 25 -8.55 7.63 7.18
C GLN A 25 -8.85 8.41 8.46
N ALA A 26 -7.86 8.59 9.34
CA ALA A 26 -7.97 9.44 10.52
C ALA A 26 -8.23 10.91 10.15
N ALA A 27 -7.47 11.45 9.19
CA ALA A 27 -7.62 12.83 8.73
C ALA A 27 -9.00 13.10 8.13
N LEU A 28 -9.58 12.15 7.38
CA LEU A 28 -10.95 12.27 6.85
C LEU A 28 -11.99 12.29 7.96
N LEU A 29 -11.78 11.52 9.02
CA LEU A 29 -12.66 11.47 10.17
C LEU A 29 -12.64 12.81 10.92
N GLU A 30 -11.47 13.41 11.11
CA GLU A 30 -11.33 14.77 11.65
C GLU A 30 -12.02 15.81 10.75
N LEU A 31 -11.83 15.70 9.43
CA LEU A 31 -12.46 16.60 8.45
C LEU A 31 -13.99 16.50 8.51
N SER A 32 -14.55 15.30 8.65
CA SER A 32 -15.99 15.07 8.82
C SER A 32 -16.53 15.74 10.09
N GLN A 33 -15.78 15.67 11.20
CA GLN A 33 -16.14 16.32 12.46
C GLN A 33 -16.08 17.85 12.34
N ALA A 34 -15.05 18.38 11.68
CA ALA A 34 -14.91 19.81 11.41
C ALA A 34 -16.06 20.35 10.54
N PHE A 35 -16.49 19.60 9.52
CA PHE A 35 -17.67 19.95 8.71
C PHE A 35 -18.95 19.96 9.55
N ALA A 36 -19.16 18.97 10.40
CA ALA A 36 -20.32 18.91 11.29
C ALA A 36 -20.34 20.08 12.30
N ALA A 37 -19.16 20.44 12.85
CA ALA A 37 -18.99 21.58 13.75
C ALA A 37 -19.22 22.91 13.04
N ALA A 38 -18.71 23.08 11.81
CA ALA A 38 -18.94 24.26 10.99
C ALA A 38 -20.43 24.43 10.64
N GLY A 39 -21.14 23.33 10.36
CA GLY A 39 -22.58 23.33 10.15
C GLY A 39 -23.38 23.77 11.39
N HIS A 40 -22.95 23.34 12.58
CA HIS A 40 -23.56 23.77 13.85
C HIS A 40 -23.23 25.23 14.22
N ALA A 41 -22.06 25.73 13.84
CA ALA A 41 -21.64 27.12 14.11
C ALA A 41 -22.29 28.14 13.16
N LEU A 42 -22.74 27.71 11.99
CA LEU A 42 -23.37 28.55 10.96
C LEU A 42 -24.84 28.18 10.70
N PRO A 43 -25.71 28.11 11.73
CA PRO A 43 -27.11 27.68 11.56
C PRO A 43 -27.96 28.69 10.79
N GLN A 44 -27.45 29.91 10.59
CA GLN A 44 -28.23 31.05 10.08
C GLN A 44 -28.17 31.21 8.56
N SER A 45 -27.34 30.43 7.87
CA SER A 45 -27.25 30.44 6.40
C SER A 45 -27.42 29.03 5.84
N PRO A 46 -28.67 28.63 5.52
CA PRO A 46 -28.98 27.33 4.92
C PRO A 46 -28.18 27.07 3.64
N VAL A 47 -27.84 28.12 2.90
CA VAL A 47 -27.03 28.04 1.67
C VAL A 47 -25.61 27.58 1.97
N VAL A 48 -25.00 28.08 3.06
CA VAL A 48 -23.63 27.72 3.45
C VAL A 48 -23.59 26.31 4.03
N THR A 49 -24.56 25.95 4.87
CA THR A 49 -24.68 24.58 5.41
C THR A 49 -24.94 23.54 4.32
N ASN A 50 -25.85 23.83 3.39
CA ASN A 50 -26.12 22.94 2.26
C ASN A 50 -24.93 22.88 1.28
N GLY A 51 -24.23 23.98 1.07
CA GLY A 51 -23.01 24.03 0.25
C GLY A 51 -21.87 23.20 0.83
N LEU A 52 -21.62 23.32 2.14
CA LEU A 52 -20.64 22.51 2.87
C LEU A 52 -21.00 21.01 2.80
N ALA A 53 -22.28 20.66 3.02
CA ALA A 53 -22.75 19.28 2.91
C ALA A 53 -22.60 18.73 1.48
N ALA A 54 -22.90 19.52 0.46
CA ALA A 54 -22.75 19.12 -0.94
C ALA A 54 -21.28 18.91 -1.34
N VAL A 55 -20.36 19.74 -0.84
CA VAL A 55 -18.91 19.56 -1.07
C VAL A 55 -18.42 18.29 -0.35
N PHE A 56 -18.85 18.08 0.88
CA PHE A 56 -18.44 16.91 1.66
C PHE A 56 -18.92 15.61 1.01
N MET A 57 -20.23 15.46 0.79
CA MET A 57 -20.83 14.26 0.20
C MET A 57 -20.51 14.09 -1.29
N GLY A 58 -20.36 15.19 -2.02
CA GLY A 58 -20.20 15.17 -3.48
C GLY A 58 -18.75 15.03 -3.95
N ALA A 59 -17.77 15.52 -3.18
CA ALA A 59 -16.38 15.54 -3.61
C ALA A 59 -15.42 14.90 -2.60
N VAL A 60 -15.52 15.28 -1.31
CA VAL A 60 -14.53 14.86 -0.30
C VAL A 60 -14.69 13.36 0.01
N GLU A 61 -15.89 12.92 0.37
CA GLU A 61 -16.17 11.52 0.71
C GLU A 61 -15.89 10.55 -0.47
N PRO A 62 -16.45 10.74 -1.68
CA PRO A 62 -16.18 9.85 -2.81
C PRO A 62 -14.73 9.92 -3.32
N GLY A 63 -14.12 11.11 -3.30
CA GLY A 63 -12.72 11.30 -3.68
C GLY A 63 -11.79 10.54 -2.74
N SER A 64 -12.04 10.63 -1.44
CA SER A 64 -11.25 9.97 -0.42
C SER A 64 -11.36 8.44 -0.46
N ASN A 65 -12.58 7.91 -0.62
CA ASN A 65 -12.81 6.47 -0.83
C ASN A 65 -12.08 5.97 -2.07
N THR A 66 -12.04 6.77 -3.14
CA THR A 66 -11.31 6.42 -4.37
C THR A 66 -9.81 6.36 -4.13
N VAL A 67 -9.24 7.33 -3.39
CA VAL A 67 -7.81 7.35 -3.06
C VAL A 67 -7.45 6.16 -2.18
N ILE A 68 -8.18 5.93 -1.08
CA ILE A 68 -7.93 4.81 -0.16
C ILE A 68 -8.04 3.47 -0.90
N SER A 69 -9.07 3.29 -1.74
CA SER A 69 -9.25 2.06 -2.53
C SER A 69 -8.09 1.82 -3.49
N ARG A 70 -7.62 2.86 -4.19
CA ARG A 70 -6.46 2.75 -5.10
C ARG A 70 -5.17 2.45 -4.35
N VAL A 71 -4.97 3.07 -3.20
CA VAL A 71 -3.81 2.83 -2.32
C VAL A 71 -3.80 1.38 -1.82
N ASN A 72 -4.93 0.89 -1.33
CA ASN A 72 -5.07 -0.50 -0.88
C ASN A 72 -4.85 -1.49 -2.02
N MET A 73 -5.39 -1.21 -3.21
CA MET A 73 -5.21 -2.07 -4.39
C MET A 73 -3.76 -2.12 -4.86
N ALA A 74 -3.09 -0.96 -4.93
CA ALA A 74 -1.66 -0.89 -5.27
C ALA A 74 -0.81 -1.66 -4.25
N THR A 75 -1.07 -1.46 -2.96
CA THR A 75 -0.35 -2.11 -1.87
C THR A 75 -0.53 -3.64 -1.90
N SER A 76 -1.76 -4.11 -2.12
CA SER A 76 -2.07 -5.53 -2.26
C SER A 76 -1.35 -6.17 -3.45
N SER A 77 -1.35 -5.49 -4.61
CA SER A 77 -0.63 -5.94 -5.81
C SER A 77 0.88 -6.04 -5.58
N THR A 78 1.48 -5.05 -4.92
CA THR A 78 2.90 -5.08 -4.54
C THR A 78 3.21 -6.23 -3.58
N ASN A 79 2.35 -6.47 -2.59
CA ASN A 79 2.52 -7.58 -1.65
C ASN A 79 2.42 -8.95 -2.34
N ALA A 80 1.48 -9.12 -3.27
CA ALA A 80 1.34 -10.34 -4.06
C ALA A 80 2.55 -10.60 -4.97
N ALA A 81 3.09 -9.54 -5.58
CA ALA A 81 4.31 -9.61 -6.38
C ALA A 81 5.51 -10.01 -5.52
N LEU A 82 5.68 -9.42 -4.33
CA LEU A 82 6.74 -9.79 -3.39
C LEU A 82 6.65 -11.27 -2.99
N SER A 83 5.46 -11.74 -2.61
CA SER A 83 5.25 -13.15 -2.26
C SER A 83 5.60 -14.09 -3.42
N SER A 84 5.24 -13.73 -4.65
CA SER A 84 5.59 -14.50 -5.86
C SER A 84 7.11 -14.55 -6.08
N TYR A 85 7.82 -13.43 -5.91
CA TYR A 85 9.28 -13.41 -6.03
C TYR A 85 9.95 -14.25 -4.94
N ALA A 86 9.52 -14.16 -3.69
CA ALA A 86 10.07 -14.98 -2.61
C ALA A 86 9.89 -16.49 -2.86
N GLN A 87 8.73 -16.91 -3.39
CA GLN A 87 8.50 -18.31 -3.76
C GLN A 87 9.37 -18.75 -4.94
N GLY A 88 9.52 -17.88 -5.96
CA GLY A 88 10.43 -18.12 -7.08
C GLY A 88 11.88 -18.30 -6.63
N ASP A 89 12.34 -17.46 -5.70
CA ASP A 89 13.69 -17.52 -5.13
C ASP A 89 13.91 -18.82 -4.36
N GLN A 90 12.92 -19.27 -3.58
CA GLN A 90 12.98 -20.56 -2.89
C GLN A 90 13.06 -21.74 -3.86
N GLN A 91 12.30 -21.71 -4.95
CA GLN A 91 12.35 -22.75 -5.98
C GLN A 91 13.69 -22.75 -6.71
N MET A 92 14.22 -21.57 -7.05
CA MET A 92 15.55 -21.48 -7.66
C MET A 92 16.62 -21.98 -6.71
N SER A 93 16.59 -21.59 -5.44
CA SER A 93 17.51 -22.09 -4.40
C SER A 93 17.42 -23.60 -4.20
N ALA A 94 16.22 -24.19 -4.27
CA ALA A 94 16.02 -25.63 -4.14
C ALA A 94 16.49 -26.40 -5.38
N ASN A 95 16.42 -25.79 -6.56
CA ASN A 95 16.81 -26.38 -7.84
C ASN A 95 18.28 -26.09 -8.24
N VAL A 96 19.01 -25.23 -7.52
CA VAL A 96 20.46 -25.16 -7.66
C VAL A 96 21.03 -26.46 -7.09
N CYS A 97 21.33 -27.41 -7.98
CA CYS A 97 22.09 -28.60 -7.63
C CYS A 97 23.34 -28.16 -6.85
N PRO A 98 23.64 -28.70 -5.65
CA PRO A 98 24.94 -28.49 -5.05
C PRO A 98 25.96 -29.01 -6.06
N VAL A 99 26.83 -28.13 -6.55
CA VAL A 99 27.98 -28.56 -7.36
C VAL A 99 28.67 -29.65 -6.53
N PRO A 100 28.73 -30.91 -6.99
CA PRO A 100 29.47 -31.92 -6.27
C PRO A 100 30.91 -31.41 -6.17
N GLY A 101 31.40 -31.23 -4.95
CA GLY A 101 32.73 -30.69 -4.64
C GLY A 101 33.89 -31.60 -5.05
N ASN A 102 33.73 -32.42 -6.08
CA ASN A 102 34.78 -33.14 -6.78
C ASN A 102 34.27 -33.51 -8.17
N ILE A 103 34.57 -32.67 -9.16
CA ILE A 103 34.66 -33.17 -10.53
C ILE A 103 35.98 -33.94 -10.56
N ASP A 104 35.93 -35.23 -10.22
CA ASP A 104 36.93 -36.18 -10.69
C ASP A 104 36.81 -36.15 -12.22
N MET A 105 37.63 -35.34 -12.89
CA MET A 105 37.80 -35.40 -14.34
C MET A 105 38.59 -36.69 -14.63
N PRO A 106 37.98 -37.75 -15.17
CA PRO A 106 38.74 -38.91 -15.60
C PRO A 106 39.40 -38.51 -16.92
N GLY A 107 40.70 -38.21 -16.87
CA GLY A 107 41.52 -38.06 -18.07
C GLY A 107 42.24 -36.72 -18.27
N VAL A 108 42.77 -36.11 -17.21
CA VAL A 108 43.90 -35.18 -17.38
C VAL A 108 45.18 -35.85 -16.88
N ASN A 109 45.95 -36.40 -17.84
CA ASN A 109 47.38 -36.67 -17.68
C ASN A 109 48.15 -35.35 -17.68
#